data_AF-A0A7L5ANP2-F1
#
_entry.id   AF-A0A7L5ANP2-F1
#
_cell.length_a   1.000
_cell.length_b   1.000
_cell.length_c   1.000
_cell.angle_alpha   90.00
_cell.angle_beta   90.00
_cell.angle_gamma   90.00
#
_symmetry.space_group_name_H-M   'P 1'
#
loop_
_entity.id
_entity.type
_entity.pdbx_description
1 polymer ?
#
loop_
_entity_poly.entity_id
_entity_poly.type
_entity_poly.pdbx_seq_one_letter_code
_entity_poly.pdbx_strand_id
1 'polypeptide(L)'
;MTSAPQPAPDRLAPGTTGTTARSLSRATTDRDAERRGEPGLLDRLAADPATRLLLVDARGRVALDAPATAADLPDDGLAPAVPHDRDDAVWRPGHAADAPSAVRPRLAPLTAADVDATGLTRLYLGRERGSGTGDAAGAAWIAVVVPTDDVATPTDAEGASRPHPSLMRAMERFPLSALRAVGAELDAHDAGLATPATALAAWHARSGFCPLCGGRTQIVQAGWARRCTSCEALSFPRTDPAVIMAVTDDADRIVLVHGATWEQHRYSTVAGFVEAGEPAEAAVVREVAEETGLKVASVEFVASQPWPFPRSLMLGYRARLAPGEHLARPDGAEVTDAIVLSRTELADAVAAGTVILPGRTSIARMLIEDWYGAPIG
;
A
#
# COMPACT_ATOMS: atom_id res chain seq x y z
N MET A 1 -25.76 39.98 -24.54
CA MET A 1 -24.46 39.36 -24.28
C MET A 1 -24.70 38.17 -23.37
N THR A 2 -25.03 37.03 -23.96
CA THR A 2 -25.32 35.77 -23.27
C THR A 2 -24.06 34.91 -23.30
N SER A 3 -23.51 34.64 -22.12
CA SER A 3 -22.30 33.81 -21.94
C SER A 3 -22.61 32.36 -22.29
N ALA A 4 -21.82 31.77 -23.18
CA ALA A 4 -21.87 30.33 -23.45
C ALA A 4 -21.34 29.55 -22.23
N PRO A 5 -21.88 28.35 -21.94
CA PRO A 5 -21.39 27.53 -20.84
C PRO A 5 -20.04 26.88 -21.19
N GLN A 6 -19.10 26.88 -20.23
CA GLN A 6 -17.84 26.15 -20.33
C GLN A 6 -18.09 24.64 -20.50
N PRO A 7 -17.34 23.94 -21.37
CA PRO A 7 -17.42 22.49 -21.45
C PRO A 7 -16.89 21.84 -20.17
N ALA A 8 -17.56 20.78 -19.73
CA ALA A 8 -17.14 19.95 -18.61
C ALA A 8 -15.75 19.33 -18.87
N PRO A 9 -14.93 19.08 -17.83
CA PRO A 9 -13.62 18.48 -18.01
C PRO A 9 -13.75 17.08 -18.64
N ASP A 10 -13.00 16.85 -19.71
CA ASP A 10 -12.91 15.57 -20.40
C ASP A 10 -12.55 14.47 -19.40
N ARG A 11 -13.41 13.46 -19.31
CA ARG A 11 -13.08 12.19 -18.66
C ARG A 11 -11.93 11.58 -19.45
N LEU A 12 -10.78 11.41 -18.80
CA LEU A 12 -9.65 10.61 -19.29
C LEU A 12 -10.17 9.35 -20.00
N ALA A 13 -10.01 9.33 -21.33
CA ALA A 13 -10.37 8.17 -22.14
C ALA A 13 -9.49 6.97 -21.74
N PRO A 14 -10.05 5.76 -21.57
CA PRO A 14 -9.28 4.58 -21.23
C PRO A 14 -8.52 4.09 -22.47
N GLY A 15 -7.24 4.45 -22.57
CA GLY A 15 -6.31 3.86 -23.52
C GLY A 15 -5.74 2.53 -23.02
N THR A 16 -5.82 1.50 -23.86
CA THR A 16 -5.05 0.23 -23.84
C THR A 16 -5.10 -0.62 -22.56
N THR A 17 -6.04 -1.58 -22.57
CA THR A 17 -6.15 -2.95 -22.00
C THR A 17 -5.17 -3.55 -20.96
N GLY A 18 -4.21 -2.84 -20.35
CA GLY A 18 -3.28 -3.40 -19.33
C GLY A 18 -3.49 -2.89 -17.89
N THR A 19 -4.35 -1.89 -17.67
CA THR A 19 -4.38 -1.09 -16.41
C THR A 19 -5.20 -1.69 -15.25
N THR A 20 -5.64 -2.94 -15.36
CA THR A 20 -6.51 -3.60 -14.35
C THR A 20 -5.76 -4.16 -13.13
N ALA A 21 -4.42 -4.13 -13.11
CA ALA A 21 -3.58 -4.70 -12.05
C ALA A 21 -3.08 -3.67 -11.01
N ARG A 22 -3.87 -2.64 -10.69
CA ARG A 22 -3.51 -1.64 -9.66
C ARG A 22 -4.03 -2.07 -8.29
N SER A 23 -3.36 -3.03 -7.66
CA SER A 23 -3.84 -3.71 -6.44
C SER A 23 -4.33 -2.74 -5.34
N LEU A 24 -3.49 -1.78 -4.92
CA LEU A 24 -3.76 -0.86 -3.80
C LEU A 24 -4.18 0.56 -4.23
N SER A 25 -4.24 0.85 -5.54
CA SER A 25 -4.62 2.17 -6.06
C SER A 25 -6.11 2.27 -6.45
N ARG A 26 -6.88 1.21 -6.22
CA ARG A 26 -8.32 1.15 -6.51
C ARG A 26 -9.09 1.66 -5.29
N ALA A 27 -10.03 2.59 -5.51
CA ALA A 27 -10.94 3.06 -4.48
C ALA A 27 -12.30 3.41 -5.08
N THR A 28 -13.37 2.92 -4.46
CA THR A 28 -14.76 3.26 -4.81
C THR A 28 -15.47 4.08 -3.72
N THR A 29 -14.79 4.31 -2.59
CA THR A 29 -15.30 5.01 -1.42
C THR A 29 -15.04 6.51 -1.49
N ASP A 30 -16.04 7.31 -1.10
CA ASP A 30 -15.82 8.74 -0.86
C ASP A 30 -15.13 8.94 0.48
N ARG A 31 -13.99 9.61 0.47
CA ARG A 31 -13.24 9.97 1.69
C ARG A 31 -13.97 10.93 2.61
N ASP A 32 -15.02 11.58 2.10
CA ASP A 32 -15.99 12.37 2.85
C ASP A 32 -15.32 13.42 3.75
N ALA A 33 -14.39 14.16 3.15
CA ALA A 33 -13.39 14.95 3.87
C ALA A 33 -14.01 16.10 4.69
N GLU A 34 -15.14 16.64 4.24
CA GLU A 34 -15.86 17.74 4.89
C GLU A 34 -16.35 17.35 6.30
N ARG A 35 -16.71 16.08 6.50
CA ARG A 35 -17.25 15.59 7.77
C ARG A 35 -16.20 15.36 8.83
N ARG A 36 -14.92 15.26 8.45
CA ARG A 36 -13.82 14.95 9.38
C ARG A 36 -13.69 15.94 10.53
N GLY A 37 -14.13 17.19 10.32
CA GLY A 37 -14.14 18.24 11.34
C GLY A 37 -15.38 18.27 12.24
N GLU A 38 -16.40 17.45 11.97
CA GLU A 38 -17.64 17.43 12.75
C GLU A 38 -17.36 17.02 14.21
N PRO A 39 -17.76 17.83 15.20
CA PRO A 39 -17.65 17.47 16.61
C PRO A 39 -18.37 16.15 16.91
N GLY A 40 -17.71 15.22 17.59
CA GLY A 40 -18.31 13.93 18.01
C GLY A 40 -18.64 12.96 16.88
N LEU A 41 -18.11 13.15 15.66
CA LEU A 41 -18.39 12.26 14.52
C LEU A 41 -18.11 10.78 14.85
N LEU A 42 -16.91 10.48 15.34
CA LEU A 42 -16.50 9.10 15.60
C LEU A 42 -17.34 8.42 16.68
N ASP A 43 -17.79 9.17 17.70
CA ASP A 43 -18.66 8.62 18.75
C ASP A 43 -20.06 8.36 18.23
N ARG A 44 -20.61 9.25 17.39
CA ARG A 44 -21.90 9.00 16.72
C ARG A 44 -21.84 7.78 15.82
N LEU A 45 -20.78 7.67 15.00
CA LEU A 45 -20.61 6.53 14.09
C LEU A 45 -20.40 5.22 14.86
N ALA A 46 -19.61 5.24 15.94
CA ALA A 46 -19.41 4.06 16.78
C ALA A 46 -20.67 3.63 17.56
N ALA A 47 -21.65 4.51 17.73
CA ALA A 47 -22.95 4.19 18.33
C ALA A 47 -24.02 3.78 17.30
N ASP A 48 -23.78 4.03 16.01
CA ASP A 48 -24.70 3.71 14.93
C ASP A 48 -24.48 2.26 14.43
N PRO A 49 -25.44 1.33 14.63
CA PRO A 49 -25.30 -0.06 14.21
C PRO A 49 -25.16 -0.24 12.69
N ALA A 50 -25.49 0.78 11.88
CA ALA A 50 -25.28 0.75 10.44
C ALA A 50 -23.82 1.07 10.03
N THR A 51 -23.00 1.60 10.94
CA THR A 51 -21.58 1.88 10.68
C THR A 51 -20.80 0.59 10.55
N ARG A 52 -20.05 0.48 9.47
CA ARG A 52 -19.16 -0.64 9.14
C ARG A 52 -17.79 -0.44 9.78
N LEU A 53 -17.21 -1.52 10.27
CA LEU A 53 -15.90 -1.53 10.92
C LEU A 53 -14.86 -2.24 10.05
N LEU A 54 -13.66 -1.69 10.03
CA LEU A 54 -12.46 -2.34 9.51
C LEU A 54 -11.47 -2.49 10.66
N LEU A 55 -11.11 -3.72 11.04
CA LEU A 55 -10.06 -3.94 12.04
C LEU A 55 -8.70 -3.91 11.34
N VAL A 56 -7.80 -3.08 11.86
CA VAL A 56 -6.45 -2.90 11.33
C VAL A 56 -5.46 -2.76 12.47
N ASP A 57 -4.21 -3.16 12.30
CA ASP A 57 -3.16 -2.83 13.25
C ASP A 57 -2.08 -1.93 12.65
N ALA A 58 -1.16 -1.48 13.51
CA ALA A 58 -0.06 -0.62 13.10
C ALA A 58 0.97 -1.31 12.17
N ARG A 59 0.92 -2.66 12.07
CA ARG A 59 1.78 -3.49 11.22
C ARG A 59 1.19 -3.67 9.81
N GLY A 60 0.00 -3.15 9.57
CA GLY A 60 -0.66 -3.22 8.27
C GLY A 60 -1.35 -4.56 7.99
N ARG A 61 -1.78 -5.25 9.05
CA ARG A 61 -2.67 -6.39 8.94
C ARG A 61 -4.12 -5.94 9.08
N VAL A 62 -5.03 -6.56 8.33
CA VAL A 62 -6.46 -6.23 8.29
C VAL A 62 -7.31 -7.50 8.49
N ALA A 63 -8.46 -7.38 9.16
CA ALA A 63 -9.36 -8.52 9.36
C ALA A 63 -10.14 -8.84 8.09
N LEU A 64 -10.11 -10.11 7.70
CA LEU A 64 -10.78 -10.61 6.49
C LEU A 64 -11.74 -11.75 6.82
N ASP A 65 -12.68 -12.01 5.91
CA ASP A 65 -13.57 -13.19 5.94
C ASP A 65 -12.92 -14.46 5.37
N ALA A 66 -11.60 -14.56 5.50
CA ALA A 66 -10.78 -15.66 5.02
C ALA A 66 -9.76 -16.08 6.08
N PRO A 67 -9.16 -17.29 5.98
CA PRO A 67 -8.07 -17.70 6.84
C PRO A 67 -6.92 -16.68 6.85
N ALA A 68 -6.22 -16.58 7.99
CA ALA A 68 -5.09 -15.68 8.14
C ALA A 68 -4.02 -15.99 7.08
N THR A 69 -3.57 -14.98 6.35
CA THR A 69 -2.48 -15.09 5.39
C THR A 69 -1.36 -14.15 5.80
N ALA A 70 -0.15 -14.72 5.94
CA ALA A 70 1.04 -14.00 6.38
C ALA A 70 0.79 -13.20 7.68
N ALA A 71 0.29 -13.87 8.72
CA ALA A 71 -0.03 -13.24 10.00
C ALA A 71 1.20 -12.62 10.71
N ASP A 72 2.40 -13.10 10.40
CA ASP A 72 3.66 -12.71 11.04
C ASP A 72 4.54 -11.91 10.04
N LEU A 73 4.12 -10.70 9.66
CA LEU A 73 4.98 -9.82 8.86
C LEU A 73 6.13 -9.24 9.72
N PRO A 74 7.35 -9.14 9.18
CA PRO A 74 8.44 -8.39 9.81
C PRO A 74 8.08 -6.91 10.02
N ASP A 75 8.58 -6.33 11.11
CA ASP A 75 8.18 -5.01 11.64
C ASP A 75 8.58 -3.79 10.80
N ASP A 76 9.57 -3.89 9.90
CA ASP A 76 10.24 -2.68 9.40
C ASP A 76 9.66 -2.11 8.09
N GLY A 77 8.85 -2.86 7.34
CA GLY A 77 8.22 -2.41 6.11
C GLY A 77 9.18 -1.95 4.99
N LEU A 78 10.49 -1.89 5.21
CA LEU A 78 11.50 -1.35 4.28
C LEU A 78 12.59 -2.37 3.94
N ALA A 79 12.82 -3.38 4.76
CA ALA A 79 13.73 -4.48 4.42
C ALA A 79 12.91 -5.76 4.13
N PRO A 80 13.42 -6.68 3.30
CA PRO A 80 12.98 -8.08 3.45
C PRO A 80 13.29 -8.54 4.88
N ALA A 81 12.51 -9.51 5.35
CA ALA A 81 12.77 -10.18 6.62
C ALA A 81 14.25 -10.54 6.72
N VAL A 82 14.88 -10.26 7.87
CA VAL A 82 16.05 -11.06 8.25
C VAL A 82 15.56 -12.51 8.30
N PRO A 83 16.20 -13.48 7.62
CA PRO A 83 15.64 -14.81 7.46
C PRO A 83 15.35 -15.45 8.83
N HIS A 84 14.08 -15.57 9.17
CA HIS A 84 13.61 -16.57 10.10
C HIS A 84 12.96 -17.68 9.29
N ASP A 85 13.17 -18.94 9.70
CA ASP A 85 12.64 -20.17 9.06
C ASP A 85 11.10 -20.19 8.88
N ARG A 86 10.38 -19.12 9.27
CA ARG A 86 8.93 -18.96 9.21
C ARG A 86 8.43 -17.90 8.20
N ASP A 87 9.32 -17.07 7.63
CA ASP A 87 8.94 -15.92 6.76
C ASP A 87 8.81 -16.27 5.27
N ASP A 88 9.11 -17.51 4.91
CA ASP A 88 8.98 -18.09 3.57
C ASP A 88 7.61 -17.86 2.90
N ALA A 89 6.54 -17.66 3.69
CA ALA A 89 5.17 -17.61 3.20
C ALA A 89 4.76 -16.28 2.53
N VAL A 90 5.47 -15.18 2.77
CA VAL A 90 5.09 -13.85 2.22
C VAL A 90 5.45 -13.73 0.72
N TRP A 91 6.46 -14.50 0.29
CA TRP A 91 7.11 -14.32 -1.01
C TRP A 91 7.22 -15.59 -1.85
N ARG A 92 6.87 -16.76 -1.31
CA ARG A 92 6.72 -17.97 -2.12
C ARG A 92 5.60 -17.78 -3.16
N PRO A 93 5.87 -18.04 -4.45
CA PRO A 93 4.79 -18.25 -5.40
C PRO A 93 4.15 -19.60 -5.06
N GLY A 94 3.03 -19.59 -4.33
CA GLY A 94 2.40 -20.83 -3.93
C GLY A 94 1.19 -20.65 -3.02
N HIS A 95 0.06 -20.21 -3.59
CA HIS A 95 -1.19 -20.96 -3.62
C HIS A 95 -2.29 -20.14 -4.31
N ALA A 96 -2.27 -20.12 -5.65
CA ALA A 96 -3.47 -20.14 -6.49
C ALA A 96 -3.09 -20.23 -7.98
N ALA A 97 -2.21 -21.17 -8.34
CA ALA A 97 -2.30 -21.75 -9.66
C ALA A 97 -3.49 -22.73 -9.62
N ASP A 98 -4.51 -22.48 -10.43
CA ASP A 98 -5.58 -23.42 -10.78
C ASP A 98 -6.58 -23.86 -9.70
N ALA A 99 -7.04 -22.94 -8.83
CA ALA A 99 -8.31 -23.14 -8.12
C ALA A 99 -9.48 -22.51 -8.91
N PRO A 100 -10.47 -23.29 -9.37
CA PRO A 100 -11.64 -22.75 -10.08
C PRO A 100 -12.43 -21.86 -9.10
N SER A 101 -12.53 -20.56 -9.39
CA SER A 101 -13.32 -19.61 -8.61
C SER A 101 -13.00 -19.62 -7.10
N ALA A 102 -11.74 -19.40 -6.73
CA ALA A 102 -11.44 -19.04 -5.34
C ALA A 102 -12.20 -17.74 -4.99
N VAL A 103 -13.11 -17.83 -4.00
CA VAL A 103 -13.84 -16.67 -3.49
C VAL A 103 -12.81 -15.65 -3.02
N ARG A 104 -12.85 -14.43 -3.60
CA ARG A 104 -11.93 -13.37 -3.21
C ARG A 104 -12.14 -13.05 -1.73
N PRO A 105 -11.08 -12.95 -0.90
CA PRO A 105 -11.22 -12.49 0.47
C PRO A 105 -11.85 -11.10 0.46
N ARG A 106 -12.73 -10.87 1.43
CA ARG A 106 -13.39 -9.60 1.70
C ARG A 106 -12.96 -9.05 3.05
N LEU A 107 -13.14 -7.75 3.24
CA LEU A 107 -13.11 -7.19 4.59
C LEU A 107 -14.15 -7.90 5.47
N ALA A 108 -13.77 -8.16 6.72
CA ALA A 108 -14.66 -8.76 7.70
C ALA A 108 -15.98 -7.94 7.76
N PRO A 109 -17.16 -8.59 7.68
CA PRO A 109 -18.45 -7.90 7.64
C PRO A 109 -18.88 -7.41 9.03
N LEU A 110 -18.02 -6.64 9.70
CA LEU A 110 -18.21 -6.13 11.05
C LEU A 110 -18.95 -4.80 11.04
N THR A 111 -19.75 -4.61 12.08
CA THR A 111 -20.49 -3.38 12.37
C THR A 111 -20.18 -2.89 13.78
N ALA A 112 -20.61 -1.67 14.10
CA ALA A 112 -20.53 -1.14 15.46
C ALA A 112 -21.21 -2.03 16.53
N ALA A 113 -22.12 -2.94 16.13
CA ALA A 113 -22.75 -3.89 17.04
C ALA A 113 -21.83 -5.07 17.42
N ASP A 114 -20.80 -5.37 16.61
CA ASP A 114 -19.93 -6.53 16.80
C ASP A 114 -18.73 -6.24 17.70
N VAL A 115 -18.22 -5.00 17.67
CA VAL A 115 -17.01 -4.59 18.39
C VAL A 115 -17.26 -3.30 19.17
N ASP A 116 -17.06 -3.37 20.49
CA ASP A 116 -17.03 -2.18 21.35
C ASP A 116 -15.69 -1.46 21.15
N ALA A 117 -15.73 -0.39 20.35
CA ALA A 117 -14.56 0.42 20.02
C ALA A 117 -14.25 1.50 21.07
N THR A 118 -14.93 1.51 22.22
CA THR A 118 -14.69 2.48 23.30
C THR A 118 -13.27 2.35 23.84
N GLY A 119 -12.52 3.45 23.86
CA GLY A 119 -11.13 3.47 24.30
C GLY A 119 -10.11 2.98 23.26
N LEU A 120 -10.57 2.49 22.10
CA LEU A 120 -9.70 2.17 20.97
C LEU A 120 -9.49 3.39 20.05
N THR A 121 -8.38 3.39 19.33
CA THR A 121 -8.15 4.40 18.29
C THR A 121 -9.08 4.11 17.10
N ARG A 122 -9.85 5.12 16.72
CA ARG A 122 -10.88 5.06 15.66
C ARG A 122 -10.55 6.07 14.58
N LEU A 123 -10.64 5.65 13.32
CA LEU A 123 -10.23 6.44 12.15
C LEU A 123 -11.36 6.44 11.12
N TYR A 124 -11.81 7.62 10.69
CA TYR A 124 -12.88 7.71 9.70
C TYR A 124 -12.33 7.48 8.30
N LEU A 125 -12.87 6.49 7.58
CA LEU A 125 -12.41 6.15 6.22
C LEU A 125 -13.28 6.80 5.14
N GLY A 126 -14.52 7.16 5.49
CA GLY A 126 -15.45 7.82 4.59
C GLY A 126 -16.80 7.10 4.49
N ARG A 127 -17.49 7.27 3.36
CA ARG A 127 -18.77 6.63 3.05
C ARG A 127 -18.75 5.99 1.68
N GLU A 128 -19.54 4.94 1.53
CA GLU A 128 -19.90 4.45 0.22
C GLU A 128 -20.66 5.52 -0.57
N ARG A 129 -20.33 5.69 -1.85
CA ARG A 129 -21.18 6.47 -2.75
C ARG A 129 -22.38 5.62 -3.12
N GLY A 130 -23.59 6.15 -2.95
CA GLY A 130 -24.77 5.64 -3.67
C GLY A 130 -24.51 5.69 -5.18
N SER A 131 -25.38 5.06 -5.99
CA SER A 131 -25.25 4.84 -7.45
C SER A 131 -25.02 6.07 -8.35
N GLY A 132 -24.72 7.25 -7.79
CA GLY A 132 -24.43 8.47 -8.54
C GLY A 132 -25.70 9.17 -9.04
N THR A 133 -26.87 8.76 -8.58
CA THR A 133 -28.20 9.22 -9.03
C THR A 133 -28.92 10.14 -8.04
N GLY A 134 -28.25 10.60 -6.97
CA GLY A 134 -28.84 11.47 -5.96
C GLY A 134 -29.44 10.73 -4.75
N ASP A 135 -29.20 9.43 -4.63
CA ASP A 135 -29.60 8.64 -3.47
C ASP A 135 -28.66 8.89 -2.27
N ALA A 136 -29.20 8.75 -1.05
CA ALA A 136 -28.51 9.02 0.22
C ALA A 136 -27.13 8.33 0.30
N ALA A 137 -26.17 8.97 0.99
CA ALA A 137 -24.84 8.39 1.21
C ALA A 137 -24.96 6.97 1.81
N GLY A 138 -24.16 6.03 1.29
CA GLY A 138 -24.14 4.64 1.75
C GLY A 138 -23.48 4.51 3.13
N ALA A 139 -23.15 3.28 3.53
CA ALA A 139 -22.64 3.02 4.86
C ALA A 139 -21.36 3.82 5.17
N ALA A 140 -21.26 4.30 6.41
CA ALA A 140 -20.05 4.93 6.93
C ALA A 140 -19.07 3.86 7.39
N TRP A 141 -17.78 4.11 7.14
CA TRP A 141 -16.71 3.20 7.49
C TRP A 141 -15.77 3.84 8.51
N ILE A 142 -15.54 3.14 9.61
CA ILE A 142 -14.49 3.47 10.58
C ILE A 142 -13.49 2.31 10.68
N ALA A 143 -12.21 2.63 10.65
CA ALA A 143 -11.16 1.70 11.05
C ALA A 143 -11.01 1.74 12.58
N VAL A 144 -10.93 0.56 13.19
CA VAL A 144 -10.62 0.36 14.60
C VAL A 144 -9.21 -0.22 14.69
N VAL A 145 -8.30 0.52 15.33
CA VAL A 145 -6.91 0.10 15.44
C VAL A 145 -6.78 -0.90 16.59
N VAL A 146 -6.35 -2.12 16.25
CA VAL A 146 -6.05 -3.19 17.20
C VAL A 146 -4.77 -2.82 17.97
N PRO A 147 -4.82 -2.77 19.31
CA PRO A 147 -3.61 -2.60 20.12
C PRO A 147 -2.64 -3.76 19.87
N THR A 148 -1.34 -3.47 19.78
CA THR A 148 -0.29 -4.50 19.65
C THR A 148 0.64 -4.38 20.85
N ASP A 149 1.02 -5.51 21.44
CA ASP A 149 1.79 -5.55 22.69
C ASP A 149 3.22 -4.98 22.56
N ASP A 150 3.75 -4.92 21.33
CA ASP A 150 5.15 -4.53 21.05
C ASP A 150 5.35 -3.04 20.77
N VAL A 151 4.28 -2.33 20.40
CA VAL A 151 4.37 -0.89 20.14
C VAL A 151 4.01 -0.18 21.43
N ALA A 152 4.99 0.49 22.03
CA ALA A 152 4.80 1.41 23.15
C ALA A 152 3.77 2.49 22.74
N THR A 153 2.50 2.16 22.93
CA THR A 153 1.39 3.04 22.63
C THR A 153 1.49 4.17 23.64
N PRO A 154 1.52 5.44 23.20
CA PRO A 154 1.40 6.54 24.14
C PRO A 154 0.15 6.29 24.98
N THR A 155 0.31 6.22 26.30
CA THR A 155 -0.72 5.87 27.29
C THR A 155 -1.78 6.97 27.45
N ASP A 156 -2.08 7.75 26.40
CA ASP A 156 -3.24 8.65 26.35
C ASP A 156 -4.54 7.97 25.91
N ALA A 157 -4.50 6.71 25.49
CA ALA A 157 -5.70 5.88 25.53
C ALA A 157 -5.98 5.49 26.98
N GLU A 158 -6.84 6.26 27.67
CA GLU A 158 -7.57 5.82 28.88
C GLU A 158 -8.39 4.56 28.51
N GLY A 159 -7.73 3.42 28.36
CA GLY A 159 -8.31 2.24 27.71
C GLY A 159 -7.31 1.15 27.31
N ALA A 160 -6.01 1.45 27.15
CA ALA A 160 -5.01 0.46 26.71
C ALA A 160 -4.89 -0.77 27.65
N SER A 161 -5.31 -0.64 28.91
CA SER A 161 -5.33 -1.74 29.89
C SER A 161 -6.72 -2.36 30.10
N ARG A 162 -7.75 -1.91 29.36
CA ARG A 162 -9.08 -2.50 29.44
C ARG A 162 -9.10 -3.75 28.57
N PRO A 163 -9.62 -4.88 29.08
CA PRO A 163 -9.89 -6.02 28.21
C PRO A 163 -10.93 -5.60 27.16
N HIS A 164 -10.71 -5.98 25.90
CA HIS A 164 -11.66 -5.82 24.80
C HIS A 164 -12.17 -7.19 24.33
N PRO A 165 -13.08 -7.88 25.08
CA PRO A 165 -13.51 -9.23 24.71
C PRO A 165 -14.24 -9.30 23.37
N SER A 166 -14.99 -8.26 23.00
CA SER A 166 -15.67 -8.19 21.70
C SER A 166 -14.68 -8.10 20.53
N LEU A 167 -13.61 -7.32 20.69
CA LEU A 167 -12.51 -7.26 19.73
C LEU A 167 -11.81 -8.62 19.58
N MET A 168 -11.48 -9.29 20.70
CA MET A 168 -10.82 -10.60 20.66
C MET A 168 -11.68 -11.64 19.96
N ARG A 169 -12.98 -11.72 20.27
CA ARG A 169 -13.92 -12.63 19.57
C ARG A 169 -14.03 -12.31 18.08
N ALA A 170 -14.02 -11.03 17.71
CA ALA A 170 -14.04 -10.64 16.31
C ALA A 170 -12.77 -11.09 15.58
N MET A 171 -11.60 -10.98 16.22
CA MET A 171 -10.32 -11.44 15.65
C MET A 171 -10.18 -12.97 15.62
N GLU A 172 -10.77 -13.69 16.56
CA GLU A 172 -10.86 -15.16 16.51
C GLU A 172 -11.71 -15.63 15.33
N ARG A 173 -12.77 -14.89 15.00
CA ARG A 173 -13.65 -15.20 13.86
C ARG A 173 -13.09 -14.72 12.52
N PHE A 174 -12.43 -13.57 12.52
CA PHE A 174 -11.89 -12.88 11.35
C PHE A 174 -10.43 -12.53 11.61
N PRO A 175 -9.52 -13.48 11.38
CA PRO A 175 -8.11 -13.27 11.70
C PRO A 175 -7.51 -12.15 10.83
N LEU A 176 -6.47 -11.52 11.37
CA LEU A 176 -5.75 -10.46 10.67
C LEU A 176 -4.82 -11.07 9.61
N SER A 177 -4.85 -10.51 8.40
CA SER A 177 -4.00 -10.86 7.27
C SER A 177 -3.18 -9.67 6.81
N ALA A 178 -1.94 -9.92 6.41
CA ALA A 178 -1.04 -8.92 5.84
C ALA A 178 -1.60 -8.29 4.57
N LEU A 179 -1.94 -6.99 4.59
CA LEU A 179 -2.44 -6.29 3.40
C LEU A 179 -1.43 -6.37 2.23
N ARG A 180 -0.13 -6.37 2.55
CA ARG A 180 0.96 -6.54 1.55
C ARG A 180 0.86 -7.87 0.80
N ALA A 181 0.44 -8.95 1.47
CA ALA A 181 0.32 -10.28 0.89
C ALA A 181 -0.98 -10.40 0.06
N VAL A 182 -2.11 -9.96 0.62
CA VAL A 182 -3.44 -10.25 0.04
C VAL A 182 -4.01 -9.14 -0.85
N GLY A 183 -3.37 -7.97 -0.92
CA GLY A 183 -3.93 -6.79 -1.57
C GLY A 183 -4.35 -7.00 -3.03
N ALA A 184 -3.69 -7.90 -3.77
CA ALA A 184 -4.03 -8.22 -5.16
C ALA A 184 -5.35 -9.01 -5.29
N GLU A 185 -5.74 -9.73 -4.24
CA GLU A 185 -6.94 -10.57 -4.21
C GLU A 185 -8.18 -9.76 -3.84
N LEU A 186 -8.00 -8.70 -3.04
CA LEU A 186 -9.06 -7.75 -2.69
C LEU A 186 -9.64 -7.08 -3.93
N ASP A 187 -10.92 -6.72 -3.86
CA ASP A 187 -11.53 -5.88 -4.87
C ASP A 187 -11.22 -4.39 -4.66
N ALA A 188 -11.76 -3.55 -5.55
CA ALA A 188 -11.53 -2.11 -5.52
C ALA A 188 -12.11 -1.40 -4.29
N HIS A 189 -13.17 -1.96 -3.71
CA HIS A 189 -13.81 -1.40 -2.53
C HIS A 189 -12.98 -1.70 -1.29
N ASP A 190 -12.65 -2.98 -1.08
CA ASP A 190 -11.90 -3.44 0.09
C ASP A 190 -10.48 -2.88 0.10
N ALA A 191 -9.77 -2.92 -1.04
CA ALA A 191 -8.43 -2.33 -1.16
C ALA A 191 -8.45 -0.81 -0.89
N GLY A 192 -9.51 -0.13 -1.35
CA GLY A 192 -9.69 1.32 -1.18
C GLY A 192 -9.93 1.74 0.27
N LEU A 193 -10.48 0.85 1.10
CA LEU A 193 -10.69 1.05 2.54
C LEU A 193 -9.47 0.61 3.36
N ALA A 194 -8.91 -0.57 3.05
CA ALA A 194 -7.78 -1.16 3.79
C ALA A 194 -6.51 -0.32 3.66
N THR A 195 -6.21 0.19 2.46
CA THR A 195 -4.99 0.96 2.20
C THR A 195 -4.86 2.23 3.06
N PRO A 196 -5.85 3.14 3.11
CA PRO A 196 -5.78 4.30 4.00
C PRO A 196 -5.87 3.92 5.49
N ALA A 197 -6.61 2.87 5.85
CA ALA A 197 -6.67 2.39 7.22
C ALA A 197 -5.27 1.98 7.74
N THR A 198 -4.55 1.17 6.96
CA THR A 198 -3.18 0.77 7.25
C THR A 198 -2.23 1.97 7.32
N ALA A 199 -2.31 2.89 6.36
CA ALA A 199 -1.46 4.08 6.34
C ALA A 199 -1.64 4.95 7.59
N LEU A 200 -2.89 5.19 8.00
CA LEU A 200 -3.23 6.02 9.16
C LEU A 200 -2.89 5.32 10.47
N ALA A 201 -3.18 4.02 10.61
CA ALA A 201 -2.83 3.23 11.79
C ALA A 201 -1.31 3.23 12.03
N ALA A 202 -0.53 2.92 10.99
CA ALA A 202 0.93 2.93 11.05
C ALA A 202 1.48 4.33 11.36
N TRP A 203 0.88 5.40 10.82
CA TRP A 203 1.29 6.77 11.12
C TRP A 203 1.01 7.17 12.56
N HIS A 204 -0.16 6.85 13.10
CA HIS A 204 -0.50 7.20 14.48
C HIS A 204 0.36 6.48 15.51
N ALA A 205 0.73 5.22 15.25
CA ALA A 205 1.62 4.45 16.12
C ALA A 205 2.98 5.12 16.36
N ARG A 206 3.49 5.89 15.39
CA ARG A 206 4.83 6.52 15.42
C ARG A 206 4.83 8.04 15.62
N SER A 207 3.66 8.67 15.70
CA SER A 207 3.54 10.15 15.66
C SER A 207 2.95 10.74 16.94
N GLY A 208 3.23 10.13 18.10
CA GLY A 208 2.71 10.57 19.40
C GLY A 208 3.20 11.96 19.85
N PHE A 209 4.34 12.42 19.34
CA PHE A 209 5.00 13.66 19.76
C PHE A 209 5.19 14.64 18.60
N CYS A 210 5.19 15.93 18.93
CA CYS A 210 5.33 17.02 17.97
C CYS A 210 6.79 17.15 17.52
N PRO A 211 7.07 17.16 16.21
CA PRO A 211 8.43 17.32 15.71
C PRO A 211 9.00 18.73 15.94
N LEU A 212 8.16 19.74 16.21
CA LEU A 212 8.60 21.12 16.42
C LEU A 212 9.02 21.42 17.87
N CYS A 213 8.30 20.88 18.86
CA CYS A 213 8.51 21.24 20.27
C CYS A 213 8.64 20.04 21.21
N GLY A 214 8.50 18.81 20.73
CA GLY A 214 8.53 17.59 21.55
C GLY A 214 7.28 17.34 22.40
N GLY A 215 6.30 18.26 22.43
CA GLY A 215 5.05 18.09 23.17
C GLY A 215 4.17 16.96 22.62
N ARG A 216 3.25 16.43 23.44
CA ARG A 216 2.31 15.39 23.00
C ARG A 216 1.37 15.93 21.91
N THR A 217 0.87 15.02 21.09
CA THR A 217 -0.11 15.34 20.05
C THR A 217 -1.38 14.51 20.25
N GLN A 218 -2.52 15.08 19.88
CA GLN A 218 -3.81 14.41 19.88
C GLN A 218 -4.32 14.22 18.45
N ILE A 219 -5.07 13.15 18.22
CA ILE A 219 -5.73 12.88 16.93
C ILE A 219 -6.86 13.90 16.73
N VAL A 220 -6.90 14.52 15.56
CA VAL A 220 -7.96 15.44 15.13
C VAL A 220 -8.40 15.08 13.70
N GLN A 221 -9.42 15.77 13.18
CA GLN A 221 -9.97 15.50 11.85
C GLN A 221 -10.32 14.02 11.63
N ALA A 222 -10.92 13.39 12.63
CA ALA A 222 -11.32 11.98 12.63
C ALA A 222 -10.21 11.00 12.17
N GLY A 223 -8.95 11.27 12.55
CA GLY A 223 -7.80 10.42 12.19
C GLY A 223 -6.87 11.00 11.11
N TRP A 224 -7.29 12.06 10.40
CA TRP A 224 -6.52 12.55 9.25
C TRP A 224 -5.50 13.65 9.58
N ALA A 225 -5.43 14.07 10.83
CA ALA A 225 -4.42 14.99 11.31
C ALA A 225 -4.13 14.74 12.80
N ARG A 226 -3.00 15.27 13.27
CA ARG A 226 -2.66 15.37 14.68
C ARG A 226 -2.39 16.82 15.03
N ARG A 227 -2.80 17.24 16.22
CA ARG A 227 -2.56 18.59 16.75
C ARG A 227 -1.70 18.51 18.01
N CYS A 228 -0.63 19.28 18.07
CA CYS A 228 0.17 19.40 19.29
C CYS A 228 -0.65 20.07 20.40
N THR A 229 -0.59 19.54 21.62
CA THR A 229 -1.27 20.11 22.79
C THR A 229 -0.51 21.28 23.41
N SER A 230 0.75 21.49 23.03
CA SER A 230 1.62 22.55 23.58
C SER A 230 1.74 23.76 22.65
N CYS A 231 1.94 23.56 21.35
CA CYS A 231 2.16 24.63 20.38
C CYS A 231 1.11 24.70 19.26
N GLU A 232 0.05 23.89 19.35
CA GLU A 232 -1.07 23.82 18.40
C GLU A 232 -0.71 23.43 16.95
N ALA A 233 0.57 23.14 16.67
CA ALA A 233 1.03 22.74 15.35
C ALA A 233 0.25 21.52 14.83
N LEU A 234 -0.18 21.61 13.57
CA LEU A 234 -0.84 20.53 12.85
C LEU A 234 0.18 19.68 12.10
N SER A 235 0.04 18.36 12.21
CA SER A 235 0.76 17.38 11.42
C SER A 235 -0.22 16.54 10.63
N PHE A 236 0.13 16.27 9.37
CA PHE A 236 -0.59 15.36 8.49
C PHE A 236 0.22 14.07 8.30
N PRO A 237 -0.41 12.97 7.85
CA PRO A 237 0.31 11.75 7.49
C PRO A 237 1.40 12.05 6.45
N ARG A 238 2.63 11.66 6.75
CA ARG A 238 3.76 11.77 5.81
C ARG A 238 3.69 10.63 4.79
N THR A 239 3.93 10.95 3.52
CA THR A 239 4.07 9.99 2.44
C THR A 239 5.39 10.24 1.74
N ASP A 240 6.24 9.23 1.66
CA ASP A 240 7.58 9.32 1.08
C ASP A 240 7.51 8.94 -0.42
N PRO A 241 7.72 9.87 -1.37
CA PRO A 241 7.70 9.55 -2.79
C PRO A 241 8.88 8.65 -3.16
N ALA A 242 8.61 7.58 -3.91
CA ALA A 242 9.62 6.67 -4.42
C ALA A 242 9.33 6.32 -5.88
N VAL A 243 10.35 6.30 -6.72
CA VAL A 243 10.25 5.88 -8.11
C VAL A 243 10.47 4.37 -8.22
N ILE A 244 9.83 3.73 -9.19
CA ILE A 244 10.02 2.31 -9.50
C ILE A 244 9.79 2.10 -10.99
N MET A 245 10.69 1.41 -11.68
CA MET A 245 10.73 1.49 -13.13
C MET A 245 11.04 0.16 -13.83
N ALA A 246 10.23 -0.19 -14.82
CA ALA A 246 10.62 -1.20 -15.80
C ALA A 246 11.61 -0.57 -16.79
N VAL A 247 12.88 -0.98 -16.70
CA VAL A 247 13.97 -0.49 -17.54
C VAL A 247 14.19 -1.47 -18.68
N THR A 248 14.25 -0.99 -19.92
CA THR A 248 14.47 -1.83 -21.11
C THR A 248 15.58 -1.30 -22.01
N ASP A 249 16.32 -2.22 -22.64
CA ASP A 249 17.36 -1.91 -23.62
C ASP A 249 16.82 -1.83 -25.07
N ASP A 250 17.71 -1.58 -26.04
CA ASP A 250 17.36 -1.52 -27.47
C ASP A 250 16.81 -2.84 -28.03
N ALA A 251 17.16 -3.97 -27.41
CA ALA A 251 16.67 -5.30 -27.79
C ALA A 251 15.35 -5.67 -27.10
N ASP A 252 14.70 -4.72 -26.43
CA ASP A 252 13.48 -4.92 -25.63
C ASP A 252 13.65 -5.96 -24.53
N ARG A 253 14.84 -6.06 -23.94
CA ARG A 253 15.10 -6.89 -22.75
C ARG A 253 14.90 -6.06 -21.49
N ILE A 254 14.36 -6.67 -20.43
CA ILE A 254 14.14 -6.01 -19.14
C ILE A 254 15.37 -6.14 -18.24
N VAL A 255 15.70 -5.08 -17.52
CA VAL A 255 16.68 -5.09 -16.43
C VAL A 255 15.96 -5.39 -15.12
N LEU A 256 16.43 -6.40 -14.40
CA LEU A 256 15.99 -6.70 -13.03
C LEU A 256 17.18 -6.73 -12.09
N VAL A 257 16.98 -6.29 -10.85
CA VAL A 257 18.00 -6.18 -9.81
C VAL A 257 17.67 -7.10 -8.63
N HIS A 258 18.71 -7.53 -7.91
CA HIS A 258 18.63 -8.27 -6.66
C HIS A 258 19.24 -7.44 -5.53
N GLY A 259 18.42 -7.11 -4.53
CA GLY A 259 18.86 -6.33 -3.37
C GLY A 259 19.69 -7.17 -2.39
N ALA A 260 20.69 -6.57 -1.76
CA ALA A 260 21.65 -7.24 -0.87
C ALA A 260 21.03 -8.00 0.31
N THR A 261 19.84 -7.58 0.75
CA THR A 261 19.11 -8.16 1.89
C THR A 261 18.10 -9.23 1.47
N TRP A 262 17.85 -9.39 0.16
CA TRP A 262 16.76 -10.21 -0.35
C TRP A 262 17.11 -11.70 -0.32
N GLU A 263 16.08 -12.54 -0.17
CA GLU A 263 16.23 -13.99 -0.36
C GLU A 263 16.80 -14.31 -1.75
N GLN A 264 17.56 -15.41 -1.83
CA GLN A 264 18.15 -15.87 -3.08
C GLN A 264 17.11 -15.96 -4.21
N HIS A 265 17.55 -15.67 -5.42
CA HIS A 265 16.74 -15.67 -6.64
C HIS A 265 15.64 -14.61 -6.68
N ARG A 266 15.46 -13.75 -5.67
CA ARG A 266 14.48 -12.66 -5.75
C ARG A 266 15.00 -11.53 -6.63
N TYR A 267 14.24 -11.19 -7.66
CA TYR A 267 14.55 -10.05 -8.52
C TYR A 267 13.34 -9.14 -8.66
N SER A 268 13.59 -7.84 -8.84
CA SER A 268 12.57 -6.81 -9.05
C SER A 268 13.07 -5.76 -10.04
N THR A 269 12.18 -4.85 -10.43
CA THR A 269 12.58 -3.58 -11.06
C THR A 269 13.42 -2.73 -10.11
N VAL A 270 14.27 -1.87 -10.68
CA VAL A 270 14.96 -0.77 -9.97
C VAL A 270 13.93 0.11 -9.26
N ALA A 271 14.26 0.62 -8.07
CA ALA A 271 13.40 1.53 -7.32
C ALA A 271 14.19 2.31 -6.26
N GLY A 272 13.84 3.57 -6.03
CA GLY A 272 14.46 4.35 -4.97
C GLY A 272 13.68 5.61 -4.60
N PHE A 273 14.11 6.30 -3.55
CA PHE A 273 13.40 7.46 -3.02
C PHE A 273 13.68 8.70 -3.88
N VAL A 274 12.66 9.56 -4.00
CA VAL A 274 12.87 10.89 -4.60
C VAL A 274 13.53 11.79 -3.55
N GLU A 275 14.67 12.39 -3.90
CA GLU A 275 15.39 13.28 -3.00
C GLU A 275 14.74 14.66 -2.87
N ALA A 276 15.16 15.42 -1.84
CA ALA A 276 14.61 16.74 -1.56
C ALA A 276 14.92 17.73 -2.70
N GLY A 277 13.88 18.20 -3.37
CA GLY A 277 13.99 19.13 -4.51
C GLY A 277 14.25 18.44 -5.85
N GLU A 278 14.25 17.11 -5.88
CA GLU A 278 14.45 16.30 -7.08
C GLU A 278 13.10 16.05 -7.79
N PRO A 279 13.01 16.25 -9.13
CA PRO A 279 11.86 15.77 -9.89
C PRO A 279 11.91 14.24 -10.01
N ALA A 280 10.75 13.58 -9.97
CA ALA A 280 10.68 12.12 -10.00
C ALA A 280 11.38 11.51 -11.24
N GLU A 281 11.29 12.15 -12.41
CA GLU A 281 12.00 11.70 -13.62
C GLU A 281 13.53 11.74 -13.46
N ALA A 282 14.07 12.71 -12.71
CA ALA A 282 15.51 12.73 -12.42
C ALA A 282 15.91 11.64 -11.43
N ALA A 283 15.07 11.37 -10.43
CA ALA A 283 15.26 10.22 -9.54
C ALA A 283 15.30 8.92 -10.34
N VAL A 284 14.45 8.76 -11.37
CA VAL A 284 14.51 7.58 -12.24
C VAL A 284 15.89 7.42 -12.89
N VAL A 285 16.44 8.50 -13.44
CA VAL A 285 17.76 8.49 -14.09
C VAL A 285 18.87 8.22 -13.09
N ARG A 286 18.81 8.84 -11.90
CA ARG A 286 19.79 8.68 -10.83
C ARG A 286 19.82 7.24 -10.30
N GLU A 287 18.68 6.71 -9.88
CA GLU A 287 18.59 5.36 -9.29
C GLU A 287 19.08 4.28 -10.26
N VAL A 288 18.71 4.37 -11.55
CA VAL A 288 19.22 3.42 -12.57
C VAL A 288 20.74 3.52 -12.71
N ALA A 289 21.29 4.73 -12.71
CA ALA A 289 22.74 4.93 -12.83
C ALA A 289 23.50 4.46 -11.58
N GLU A 290 22.97 4.73 -10.38
CA GLU A 290 23.57 4.34 -9.10
C GLU A 290 23.56 2.82 -8.91
N GLU A 291 22.40 2.17 -9.07
CA GLU A 291 22.26 0.74 -8.79
C GLU A 291 22.82 -0.18 -9.87
N THR A 292 22.84 0.27 -11.13
CA THR A 292 23.18 -0.60 -12.28
C THR A 292 24.30 -0.07 -13.16
N GLY A 293 24.76 1.17 -12.96
CA GLY A 293 25.75 1.81 -13.83
C GLY A 293 25.25 2.14 -15.25
N LEU A 294 23.98 1.86 -15.57
CA LEU A 294 23.39 2.06 -16.88
C LEU A 294 22.85 3.48 -17.06
N LYS A 295 22.82 3.97 -18.30
CA LYS A 295 22.29 5.31 -18.63
C LYS A 295 20.91 5.22 -19.25
N VAL A 296 20.02 6.13 -18.85
CA VAL A 296 18.65 6.23 -19.34
C VAL A 296 18.55 7.32 -20.43
N ALA A 297 17.84 7.02 -21.52
CA ALA A 297 17.54 7.96 -22.60
C ALA A 297 16.13 8.56 -22.52
N SER A 298 15.15 7.80 -22.02
CA SER A 298 13.78 8.30 -21.84
C SER A 298 13.08 7.67 -20.65
N VAL A 299 12.15 8.43 -20.07
CA VAL A 299 11.36 8.08 -18.89
C VAL A 299 9.90 8.43 -19.17
N GLU A 300 8.97 7.51 -18.88
CA GLU A 300 7.53 7.68 -19.07
C GLU A 300 6.79 7.26 -17.81
N PHE A 301 5.96 8.13 -17.24
CA PHE A 301 5.11 7.80 -16.10
C PHE A 301 3.97 6.86 -16.51
N VAL A 302 3.73 5.81 -15.71
CA VAL A 302 2.71 4.80 -15.97
C VAL A 302 1.56 4.89 -14.98
N ALA A 303 1.88 4.88 -13.69
CA ALA A 303 0.89 4.78 -12.61
C ALA A 303 1.51 5.15 -11.27
N SER A 304 0.66 5.46 -10.29
CA SER A 304 1.07 5.57 -8.89
C SER A 304 0.36 4.54 -8.03
N GLN A 305 1.04 4.05 -7.00
CA GLN A 305 0.47 3.15 -6.00
C GLN A 305 0.84 3.56 -4.57
N PRO A 306 -0.14 3.78 -3.68
CA PRO A 306 0.13 3.90 -2.26
C PRO A 306 0.76 2.60 -1.75
N TRP A 307 1.84 2.72 -0.98
CA TRP A 307 2.55 1.59 -0.41
C TRP A 307 2.76 1.83 1.08
N PRO A 308 1.75 1.54 1.92
CA PRO A 308 1.74 1.90 3.33
C PRO A 308 2.59 0.95 4.19
N PHE A 309 3.69 0.45 3.61
CA PHE A 309 4.68 -0.42 4.24
C PHE A 309 6.04 0.28 4.03
N PRO A 310 6.42 1.22 4.91
CA PRO A 310 5.66 1.80 6.01
C PRO A 310 4.83 3.04 5.62
N ARG A 311 5.16 3.74 4.50
CA ARG A 311 4.49 5.00 4.09
C ARG A 311 4.93 5.59 2.73
N SER A 312 5.20 4.77 1.72
CA SER A 312 5.63 5.30 0.41
C SER A 312 4.46 5.60 -0.53
N LEU A 313 4.67 6.52 -1.47
CA LEU A 313 3.89 6.63 -2.71
C LEU A 313 4.80 6.18 -3.86
N MET A 314 4.55 4.98 -4.37
CA MET A 314 5.31 4.43 -5.48
C MET A 314 4.85 5.09 -6.78
N LEU A 315 5.79 5.67 -7.51
CA LEU A 315 5.60 6.27 -8.82
C LEU A 315 6.22 5.33 -9.85
N GLY A 316 5.36 4.62 -10.57
CA GLY A 316 5.73 3.63 -11.57
C GLY A 316 6.07 4.26 -12.91
N TYR A 317 7.23 3.91 -13.46
CA TYR A 317 7.74 4.40 -14.74
C TYR A 317 8.12 3.27 -15.71
N ARG A 318 8.12 3.57 -17.00
CA ARG A 318 8.92 2.86 -18.00
C ARG A 318 10.15 3.70 -18.31
N ALA A 319 11.30 3.06 -18.42
CA ALA A 319 12.54 3.70 -18.80
C ALA A 319 13.20 2.94 -19.97
N ARG A 320 13.76 3.69 -20.91
CA ARG A 320 14.59 3.15 -21.99
C ARG A 320 16.03 3.52 -21.73
N LEU A 321 16.91 2.54 -21.82
CA LEU A 321 18.34 2.78 -21.74
C LEU A 321 18.84 3.57 -22.96
N ALA A 322 19.98 4.23 -22.81
CA ALA A 322 20.69 4.84 -23.92
C ALA A 322 21.21 3.77 -24.90
N PRO A 323 21.35 4.08 -26.20
CA PRO A 323 21.73 3.07 -27.17
C PRO A 323 23.04 2.37 -26.84
N GLY A 324 23.03 1.04 -26.88
CA GLY A 324 24.19 0.20 -26.54
C GLY A 324 24.44 -0.04 -25.06
N GLU A 325 23.67 0.54 -24.14
CA GLU A 325 23.72 0.21 -22.70
C GLU A 325 23.00 -1.13 -22.46
N HIS A 326 23.74 -2.14 -21.98
CA HIS A 326 23.18 -3.48 -21.69
C HIS A 326 23.98 -4.31 -20.67
N LEU A 327 25.13 -3.81 -20.23
CA LEU A 327 26.00 -4.49 -19.27
C LEU A 327 25.83 -3.84 -17.90
N ALA A 328 24.83 -4.31 -17.14
CA ALA A 328 24.58 -3.85 -15.79
C ALA A 328 25.80 -4.14 -14.89
N ARG A 329 26.10 -3.19 -14.01
CA ARG A 329 27.16 -3.26 -13.00
C ARG A 329 26.54 -2.88 -11.66
N PRO A 330 26.08 -3.86 -10.88
CA PRO A 330 25.60 -3.67 -9.52
C PRO A 330 26.58 -2.86 -8.68
N ASP A 331 26.06 -2.00 -7.81
CA ASP A 331 26.87 -1.20 -6.89
C ASP A 331 27.59 -2.03 -5.81
N GLY A 332 27.06 -3.23 -5.52
CA GLY A 332 27.53 -4.15 -4.49
C GLY A 332 27.16 -3.76 -3.07
N ALA A 333 26.45 -2.65 -2.86
CA ALA A 333 26.03 -2.14 -1.57
C ALA A 333 24.54 -2.36 -1.36
N GLU A 334 23.70 -1.78 -2.21
CA GLU A 334 22.25 -1.95 -2.18
C GLU A 334 21.82 -3.08 -3.11
N VAL A 335 22.44 -3.17 -4.29
CA VAL A 335 22.18 -4.17 -5.32
C VAL A 335 23.41 -5.05 -5.49
N THR A 336 23.24 -6.36 -5.33
CA THR A 336 24.32 -7.34 -5.42
C THR A 336 24.33 -8.11 -6.74
N ASP A 337 23.22 -8.11 -7.47
CA ASP A 337 23.14 -8.70 -8.81
C ASP A 337 22.16 -7.93 -9.71
N ALA A 338 22.42 -7.94 -11.01
CA ALA A 338 21.55 -7.33 -12.02
C ALA A 338 21.58 -8.16 -13.31
N ILE A 339 20.39 -8.54 -13.78
CA ILE A 339 20.20 -9.40 -14.94
C ILE A 339 19.43 -8.65 -16.03
N VAL A 340 19.77 -8.95 -17.30
CA VAL A 340 19.10 -8.38 -18.47
C VAL A 340 18.51 -9.53 -19.29
N LEU A 341 17.18 -9.62 -19.32
CA LEU A 341 16.46 -10.79 -19.84
C LEU A 341 15.50 -10.40 -20.96
N SER A 342 15.51 -11.17 -22.04
CA SER A 342 14.39 -11.21 -22.98
C SER A 342 13.15 -11.82 -22.34
N ARG A 343 11.99 -11.69 -22.99
CA ARG A 343 10.73 -12.26 -22.51
C ARG A 343 10.82 -13.79 -22.33
N THR A 344 11.44 -14.47 -23.28
CA THR A 344 11.64 -15.93 -23.22
C THR A 344 12.55 -16.31 -22.06
N GLU A 345 13.68 -15.62 -21.91
CA GLU A 345 14.61 -15.89 -20.80
C GLU A 345 13.98 -15.62 -19.43
N LEU A 346 13.14 -14.58 -19.31
CA LEU A 346 12.38 -14.34 -18.08
C LEU A 346 11.40 -15.48 -17.79
N ALA A 347 10.65 -15.93 -18.79
CA ALA A 347 9.70 -17.04 -18.63
C ALA A 347 10.42 -18.33 -18.20
N ASP A 348 11.55 -18.65 -18.83
CA ASP A 348 12.36 -19.82 -18.50
C ASP A 348 12.94 -19.72 -17.08
N ALA A 349 13.45 -18.54 -16.68
CA ALA A 349 14.02 -18.34 -15.36
C ALA A 349 12.97 -18.40 -14.23
N VAL A 350 11.77 -17.86 -14.48
CA VAL A 350 10.63 -17.97 -13.55
C VAL A 350 10.17 -19.42 -13.44
N ALA A 351 10.04 -20.15 -14.55
CA ALA A 351 9.66 -21.55 -14.56
C ALA A 351 10.70 -22.46 -13.87
N ALA A 352 11.98 -22.11 -13.99
CA ALA A 352 13.09 -22.81 -13.31
C ALA A 352 13.23 -22.44 -11.83
N GLY A 353 12.54 -21.40 -11.34
CA GLY A 353 12.69 -20.89 -9.98
C GLY A 353 14.02 -20.19 -9.70
N THR A 354 14.79 -19.86 -10.74
CA THR A 354 16.03 -19.07 -10.64
C THR A 354 15.77 -17.57 -10.59
N VAL A 355 14.55 -17.15 -10.94
CA VAL A 355 14.00 -15.81 -10.72
C VAL A 355 12.65 -15.91 -10.01
N ILE A 356 12.57 -15.33 -8.82
CA ILE A 356 11.35 -15.14 -8.03
C ILE A 356 10.94 -13.67 -8.16
N LEU A 357 9.80 -13.44 -8.79
CA LEU A 357 9.27 -12.10 -9.04
C LEU A 357 8.54 -11.54 -7.80
N PRO A 358 8.36 -10.21 -7.72
CA PRO A 358 7.60 -9.60 -6.64
C PRO A 358 6.15 -10.09 -6.64
N GLY A 359 5.54 -10.18 -5.46
CA GLY A 359 4.14 -10.56 -5.31
C GLY A 359 3.18 -9.62 -6.08
N ARG A 360 2.01 -10.14 -6.45
CA ARG A 360 1.02 -9.45 -7.32
C ARG A 360 0.46 -8.16 -6.73
N THR A 361 0.62 -7.92 -5.43
CA THR A 361 0.27 -6.65 -4.78
C THR A 361 1.23 -5.52 -5.19
N SER A 362 2.48 -5.84 -5.51
CA SER A 362 3.52 -4.86 -5.85
C SER A 362 3.30 -4.22 -7.23
N ILE A 363 3.48 -2.92 -7.33
CA ILE A 363 3.51 -2.21 -8.62
C ILE A 363 4.66 -2.69 -9.52
N ALA A 364 5.75 -3.21 -8.93
CA ALA A 364 6.85 -3.84 -9.68
C ALA A 364 6.33 -5.00 -10.55
N ARG A 365 5.49 -5.86 -9.95
CA ARG A 365 4.90 -7.00 -10.64
C ARG A 365 3.99 -6.55 -11.79
N MET A 366 3.18 -5.51 -11.57
CA MET A 366 2.37 -4.89 -12.61
C MET A 366 3.23 -4.33 -13.75
N LEU A 367 4.33 -3.63 -13.46
CA LEU A 367 5.25 -3.10 -14.50
C LEU A 367 5.91 -4.22 -15.31
N ILE A 368 6.32 -5.31 -14.65
CA ILE A 368 6.94 -6.48 -15.30
C ILE A 368 5.92 -7.19 -16.20
N GLU A 369 4.70 -7.43 -15.72
CA GLU A 369 3.63 -8.05 -16.51
C GLU A 369 3.15 -7.16 -17.66
N ASP A 370 3.12 -5.84 -17.46
CA ASP A 370 2.81 -4.87 -18.51
C ASP A 370 3.88 -4.88 -19.61
N TRP A 371 5.17 -4.86 -19.23
CA TRP A 371 6.24 -5.07 -20.21
C TRP A 371 6.07 -6.43 -20.88
N TYR A 372 5.94 -7.53 -20.12
CA TYR A 372 5.87 -8.92 -20.60
C TYR A 372 4.65 -9.20 -21.50
N GLY A 373 3.55 -8.46 -21.33
CA GLY A 373 2.33 -8.54 -22.13
C GLY A 373 1.27 -9.53 -21.62
N ALA A 374 1.52 -10.19 -20.48
CA ALA A 374 0.61 -11.14 -19.83
C ALA A 374 0.99 -11.35 -18.35
N PRO A 375 0.15 -12.02 -17.54
CA PRO A 375 0.59 -12.56 -16.25
C PRO A 375 1.73 -13.60 -16.43
N ILE A 376 2.70 -13.62 -15.51
CA ILE A 376 3.89 -14.50 -15.59
C ILE A 376 4.25 -15.21 -14.27
N GLY A 377 3.92 -16.50 -14.17
CA GLY A 377 4.18 -17.29 -12.95
C GLY A 377 3.10 -17.10 -11.89
#